data_AF-A0A7S2ZU51-F1
#
_entry.id   AF-A0A7S2ZU51-F1
#
_cell.length_a   1.000
_cell.length_b   1.000
_cell.length_c   1.000
_cell.angle_alpha   90.00
_cell.angle_beta   90.00
_cell.angle_gamma   90.00
#
_symmetry.space_group_name_H-M   'P 1'
#
loop_
_entity.id
_entity.type
_entity.pdbx_description
1 polymer ?
#
loop_
_entity_poly.entity_id
_entity_poly.type
_entity_poly.pdbx_seq_one_letter_code
_entity_poly.pdbx_strand_id
1 'polypeptide(L)'
;MGESVSITDFMYAPFVERQLASLLYWRGIDLFADGAHPNLNKFMQAMRTRHSYSALTSDTYSLVRNLPPQIGPCKKAVGAESIREQIENGPLMAKLSSDDSTLGARYSAAAQFINHHEVVVRDALRGLGERENQELHDQIDLAFRFAIKTLIDGSGEVDLRDVVSKKVVDAAKYERKRVCIPRDLSPEAAVQFQGAMNWLIGCIE
;
A
#
# COMPACT_ATOMS: atom_id res chain seq x y z
N MET A 1 5.62 -8.49 -26.44
CA MET A 1 7.04 -8.81 -26.28
C MET A 1 7.48 -9.55 -27.54
N GLY A 2 8.68 -9.27 -28.04
CA GLY A 2 9.22 -9.96 -29.21
C GLY A 2 9.66 -11.40 -28.89
N GLU A 3 10.51 -11.97 -29.75
CA GLU A 3 11.06 -13.32 -29.59
C GLU A 3 11.89 -13.47 -28.30
N SER A 4 12.56 -12.39 -27.86
CA SER A 4 13.30 -12.32 -26.60
C SER A 4 12.95 -11.05 -25.83
N VAL A 5 13.20 -11.06 -24.51
CA VAL A 5 13.13 -9.83 -23.70
C VAL A 5 14.24 -8.87 -24.12
N SER A 6 13.93 -7.59 -24.12
CA SER A 6 14.81 -6.51 -24.51
C SER A 6 14.77 -5.36 -23.50
N ILE A 7 15.72 -4.44 -23.60
CA ILE A 7 15.72 -3.21 -22.81
C ILE A 7 14.45 -2.38 -23.02
N THR A 8 13.88 -2.43 -24.23
CA THR A 8 12.62 -1.76 -24.57
C THR A 8 11.48 -2.25 -23.69
N ASP A 9 11.38 -3.56 -23.42
CA ASP A 9 10.33 -4.11 -22.57
C ASP A 9 10.42 -3.52 -21.14
N PHE A 10 11.63 -3.43 -20.57
CA PHE A 10 11.85 -2.84 -19.25
C PHE A 10 11.62 -1.32 -19.21
N MET A 11 11.96 -0.62 -20.29
CA MET A 11 11.70 0.82 -20.39
C MET A 11 10.22 1.13 -20.43
N TYR A 12 9.40 0.34 -21.13
CA TYR A 12 7.98 0.65 -21.33
C TYR A 12 7.05 0.01 -20.31
N ALA A 13 7.38 -1.15 -19.73
CA ALA A 13 6.47 -1.84 -18.80
C ALA A 13 6.00 -0.96 -17.62
N PRO A 14 6.87 -0.20 -16.92
CA PRO A 14 6.43 0.68 -15.83
C PRO A 14 5.53 1.84 -16.30
N PHE A 15 5.69 2.31 -17.54
CA PHE A 15 4.81 3.33 -18.12
C PHE A 15 3.44 2.75 -18.47
N VAL A 16 3.41 1.53 -18.99
CA VAL A 16 2.16 0.82 -19.27
C VAL A 16 1.40 0.59 -17.96
N GLU A 17 2.04 0.08 -16.90
CA GLU A 17 1.38 -0.11 -15.59
C GLU A 17 0.76 1.17 -15.03
N ARG A 18 1.51 2.28 -15.08
CA ARG A 18 0.99 3.58 -14.64
C ARG A 18 -0.21 4.03 -15.46
N GLN A 19 -0.20 3.83 -16.78
CA GLN A 19 -1.32 4.17 -17.65
C GLN A 19 -2.54 3.30 -17.36
N LEU A 20 -2.35 1.98 -17.18
CA LEU A 20 -3.43 1.05 -16.83
C LEU A 20 -4.13 1.48 -15.55
N ALA A 21 -3.37 1.71 -14.47
CA ALA A 21 -3.92 2.15 -13.20
C ALA A 21 -4.60 3.53 -13.31
N SER A 22 -3.94 4.49 -13.97
CA SER A 22 -4.44 5.86 -14.08
C SER A 22 -5.69 5.98 -14.93
N LEU A 23 -5.77 5.29 -16.06
CA LEU A 23 -6.94 5.33 -16.93
C LEU A 23 -8.14 4.65 -16.27
N LEU A 24 -7.91 3.54 -15.58
CA LEU A 24 -8.96 2.87 -14.81
C LEU A 24 -9.51 3.80 -13.72
N TYR A 25 -8.64 4.39 -12.90
CA TYR A 25 -9.06 5.21 -11.76
C TYR A 25 -9.61 6.59 -12.17
N TRP A 26 -8.88 7.35 -12.98
CA TRP A 26 -9.24 8.72 -13.32
C TRP A 26 -10.31 8.78 -14.41
N ARG A 27 -10.29 7.85 -15.37
CA ARG A 27 -11.15 7.90 -16.56
C ARG A 27 -12.19 6.79 -16.64
N GLY A 28 -12.14 5.77 -15.78
CA GLY A 28 -13.03 4.61 -15.86
C GLY A 28 -12.75 3.72 -17.06
N ILE A 29 -11.57 3.85 -17.68
CA ILE A 29 -11.21 3.10 -18.88
C ILE A 29 -10.33 1.93 -18.46
N ASP A 30 -10.90 0.73 -18.51
CA ASP A 30 -10.14 -0.50 -18.36
C ASP A 30 -9.53 -0.91 -19.71
N LEU A 31 -8.25 -0.62 -19.90
CA LEU A 31 -7.50 -1.02 -21.10
C LEU A 31 -7.31 -2.54 -21.23
N PHE A 32 -7.56 -3.30 -20.15
CA PHE A 32 -7.51 -4.76 -20.17
C PHE A 32 -8.86 -5.43 -20.31
N ALA A 33 -9.95 -4.66 -20.37
CA ALA A 33 -11.27 -5.20 -20.68
C ALA A 33 -11.20 -6.09 -21.93
N ASP A 34 -11.83 -7.26 -21.82
CA ASP A 34 -11.65 -8.35 -22.78
C ASP A 34 -11.81 -7.88 -24.23
N GLY A 35 -10.77 -8.08 -25.03
CA GLY A 35 -10.74 -7.80 -26.46
C GLY A 35 -10.30 -6.39 -26.89
N ALA A 36 -10.17 -5.42 -25.97
CA ALA A 36 -9.80 -4.04 -26.35
C ALA A 36 -8.36 -3.95 -26.89
N HIS A 37 -7.39 -4.58 -26.23
CA HIS A 37 -5.97 -4.48 -26.56
C HIS A 37 -5.21 -5.82 -26.40
N PRO A 38 -5.47 -6.83 -27.25
CA PRO A 38 -4.94 -8.19 -27.05
C PRO A 38 -3.41 -8.27 -27.02
N ASN A 39 -2.71 -7.43 -27.78
CA ASN A 39 -1.24 -7.42 -27.78
C ASN A 39 -0.66 -6.77 -26.52
N LEU A 40 -1.35 -5.78 -25.94
CA LEU A 40 -0.97 -5.18 -24.66
C LEU A 40 -1.16 -6.20 -23.53
N ASN A 41 -2.28 -6.93 -23.54
CA ASN A 41 -2.57 -7.99 -22.57
C ASN A 41 -1.47 -9.06 -22.62
N LYS A 42 -1.15 -9.57 -23.82
CA LYS A 42 -0.07 -10.55 -24.03
C LYS A 42 1.28 -10.03 -23.55
N PHE A 43 1.61 -8.77 -23.86
CA PHE A 43 2.87 -8.15 -23.40
C PHE A 43 2.95 -8.11 -21.87
N MET A 44 1.92 -7.61 -21.21
CA MET A 44 1.90 -7.45 -19.76
C MET A 44 1.83 -8.80 -19.02
N GLN A 45 1.10 -9.77 -19.56
CA GLN A 45 1.12 -11.15 -19.06
C GLN A 45 2.52 -11.75 -19.16
N ALA A 46 3.19 -11.61 -20.31
CA ALA A 46 4.57 -12.10 -20.47
C ALA A 46 5.57 -11.37 -19.56
N MET A 47 5.37 -10.08 -19.26
CA MET A 47 6.21 -9.38 -18.28
C MET A 47 6.01 -9.95 -16.87
N ARG A 48 4.76 -10.20 -16.45
CA ARG A 48 4.43 -10.72 -15.12
C ARG A 48 4.92 -12.14 -14.85
N THR A 49 5.19 -12.95 -15.87
CA THR A 49 5.82 -14.28 -15.66
C THR A 49 7.29 -14.18 -15.24
N ARG A 50 7.91 -12.99 -15.31
CA ARG A 50 9.30 -12.79 -14.92
C ARG A 50 9.39 -12.39 -13.46
N HIS A 51 10.08 -13.21 -12.67
CA HIS A 51 10.29 -12.95 -11.24
C HIS A 51 10.93 -11.57 -10.96
N SER A 52 11.90 -11.16 -11.78
CA SER A 52 12.55 -9.85 -11.64
C SER A 52 11.60 -8.67 -11.87
N TYR A 53 10.58 -8.85 -12.72
CA TYR A 53 9.57 -7.84 -12.94
C TYR A 53 8.48 -7.89 -11.88
N SER A 54 7.95 -9.08 -11.54
CA SER A 54 6.90 -9.25 -10.54
C SER A 54 7.31 -8.67 -9.18
N ALA A 55 8.58 -8.82 -8.79
CA ALA A 55 9.13 -8.24 -7.56
C ALA A 55 9.11 -6.70 -7.54
N LEU A 56 9.00 -6.04 -8.70
CA LEU A 56 8.96 -4.59 -8.86
C LEU A 56 7.57 -4.06 -9.24
N THR A 57 6.55 -4.94 -9.26
CA THR A 57 5.18 -4.52 -9.56
C THR A 57 4.58 -3.74 -8.40
N SER A 58 3.79 -2.74 -8.75
CA SER A 58 3.08 -1.86 -7.81
C SER A 58 1.59 -2.16 -7.83
N ASP A 59 0.87 -1.79 -6.78
CA ASP A 59 -0.58 -1.88 -6.74
C ASP A 59 -1.24 -0.65 -7.38
N THR A 60 -2.50 -0.80 -7.78
CA THR A 60 -3.26 0.30 -8.39
C THR A 60 -3.35 1.51 -7.44
N TYR A 61 -3.50 1.27 -6.13
CA TYR A 61 -3.61 2.34 -5.14
C TYR A 61 -2.36 3.24 -5.09
N SER A 62 -1.16 2.66 -5.10
CA SER A 62 0.09 3.43 -5.15
C SER A 62 0.27 4.11 -6.51
N LEU A 63 -0.02 3.40 -7.60
CA LEU A 63 0.21 3.91 -8.96
C LEU A 63 -0.61 5.15 -9.29
N VAL A 64 -1.89 5.21 -8.91
CA VAL A 64 -2.78 6.33 -9.28
C VAL A 64 -2.38 7.65 -8.63
N ARG A 65 -1.61 7.59 -7.54
CA ARG A 65 -1.08 8.74 -6.80
C ARG A 65 0.19 9.32 -7.43
N ASN A 66 0.83 8.59 -8.34
CA ASN A 66 2.06 9.05 -8.99
C ASN A 66 1.80 10.05 -10.12
N LEU A 67 0.60 10.05 -10.71
CA LEU A 67 0.28 10.89 -11.86
C LEU A 67 0.05 12.38 -11.50
N PRO A 68 -0.74 12.72 -10.44
CA PRO A 68 -1.03 14.12 -10.14
C PRO A 68 0.18 15.03 -9.92
N PRO A 69 1.26 14.58 -9.24
CA PRO A 69 2.49 15.40 -9.11
C PRO A 69 3.19 15.70 -10.43
N GLN A 70 2.97 14.90 -11.48
CA GLN A 70 3.67 15.02 -12.77
C GLN A 70 2.93 15.96 -13.75
N ILE A 71 1.59 15.93 -13.75
CA ILE A 71 0.76 16.64 -14.74
C ILE A 71 -0.27 17.58 -14.11
N GLY A 72 -0.28 17.71 -12.79
CA GLY A 72 -1.27 18.47 -12.04
C GLY A 72 -2.58 17.70 -11.77
N PRO A 73 -3.62 18.40 -11.30
CA PRO A 73 -4.88 17.78 -10.88
C PRO A 73 -5.54 16.96 -12.00
N CYS A 74 -5.76 15.67 -11.74
CA CYS A 74 -6.44 14.78 -12.67
C CYS A 74 -7.96 14.85 -12.48
N LYS A 75 -8.72 15.01 -13.56
CA LYS A 75 -10.19 15.03 -13.51
C LYS A 75 -10.74 13.61 -13.38
N LYS A 76 -11.58 13.38 -12.37
CA LYS A 76 -12.36 12.14 -12.20
C LYS A 76 -13.51 12.13 -13.21
N ALA A 77 -13.58 11.09 -14.04
CA ALA A 77 -14.70 10.87 -14.94
C ALA A 77 -15.94 10.37 -14.17
N VAL A 78 -17.12 10.76 -14.64
CA VAL A 78 -18.41 10.23 -14.16
C VAL A 78 -18.55 8.76 -14.56
N GLY A 79 -19.13 7.93 -13.71
CA GLY A 79 -19.43 6.52 -13.99
C GLY A 79 -18.36 5.52 -13.53
N ALA A 80 -17.28 6.01 -12.91
CA ALA A 80 -16.22 5.16 -12.35
C ALA A 80 -16.09 5.31 -10.82
N GLU A 81 -17.13 5.79 -10.16
CA GLU A 81 -17.19 6.00 -8.71
C GLU A 81 -16.94 4.71 -7.95
N SER A 82 -17.62 3.62 -8.33
CA SER A 82 -17.49 2.31 -7.67
C SER A 82 -16.07 1.73 -7.78
N ILE A 83 -15.45 1.84 -8.95
CA ILE A 83 -14.07 1.38 -9.19
C ILE A 83 -13.09 2.17 -8.33
N ARG A 84 -13.23 3.49 -8.29
CA ARG A 84 -12.37 4.35 -7.45
C ARG A 84 -12.53 4.03 -5.97
N GLU A 85 -13.77 3.85 -5.52
CA GLU A 85 -14.06 3.48 -4.14
C GLU A 85 -13.41 2.13 -3.78
N GLN A 86 -13.52 1.12 -4.64
CA GLN A 86 -12.84 -0.17 -4.44
C GLN A 86 -11.32 -0.01 -4.30
N ILE A 87 -10.69 0.78 -5.18
CA ILE A 87 -9.25 1.04 -5.13
C ILE A 87 -8.87 1.78 -3.84
N GLU A 88 -9.61 2.84 -3.48
CA GLU A 88 -9.34 3.66 -2.29
C GLU A 88 -9.57 2.90 -0.98
N ASN A 89 -10.53 1.97 -0.98
CA ASN A 89 -10.87 1.14 0.17
C ASN A 89 -9.99 -0.11 0.31
N GLY A 90 -9.19 -0.47 -0.70
CA GLY A 90 -8.29 -1.63 -0.64
C GLY A 90 -7.48 -1.73 0.67
N PRO A 91 -6.75 -0.68 1.07
CA PRO A 91 -6.03 -0.67 2.35
C PRO A 91 -6.91 -0.82 3.59
N LEU A 92 -8.17 -0.38 3.53
CA LEU A 92 -9.14 -0.52 4.64
C LEU A 92 -9.60 -1.97 4.81
N MET A 93 -9.66 -2.71 3.70
CA MET A 93 -10.13 -4.09 3.67
C MET A 93 -9.03 -5.10 3.99
N ALA A 94 -7.76 -4.65 4.05
CA ALA A 94 -6.64 -5.50 4.38
C ALA A 94 -6.81 -6.12 5.78
N LYS A 95 -6.63 -7.44 5.86
CA LYS A 95 -6.67 -8.19 7.11
C LYS A 95 -5.32 -8.83 7.35
N LEU A 96 -4.84 -8.71 8.58
CA LEU A 96 -3.70 -9.48 9.03
C LEU A 96 -4.09 -10.96 9.00
N SER A 97 -3.27 -11.79 8.36
CA SER A 97 -3.47 -13.23 8.35
C SER A 97 -2.45 -13.89 9.26
N SER A 98 -2.90 -14.86 10.06
CA SER A 98 -2.03 -15.72 10.86
C SER A 98 -1.51 -16.93 10.09
N ASP A 99 -1.94 -17.13 8.83
CA ASP A 99 -1.60 -18.32 8.05
C ASP A 99 -0.10 -18.43 7.80
N ASP A 100 0.44 -19.65 7.86
CA ASP A 100 1.87 -19.93 7.62
C ASP A 100 2.35 -19.46 6.24
N SER A 101 1.46 -19.47 5.24
CA SER A 101 1.75 -18.97 3.89
C SER A 101 2.08 -17.48 3.86
N THR A 102 1.67 -16.72 4.88
CA THR A 102 1.92 -15.27 4.99
C THR A 102 3.10 -14.93 5.88
N LEU A 103 3.75 -15.92 6.50
CA LEU A 103 4.83 -15.73 7.47
C LEU A 103 5.96 -14.85 6.91
N GLY A 104 6.40 -15.14 5.68
CA GLY A 104 7.45 -14.36 5.01
C GLY A 104 7.04 -12.89 4.78
N ALA A 105 5.80 -12.65 4.35
CA ALA A 105 5.26 -11.31 4.14
C ALA A 105 5.13 -10.54 5.46
N ARG A 106 4.65 -11.20 6.53
CA ARG A 106 4.55 -10.64 7.87
C ARG A 106 5.92 -10.25 8.43
N TYR A 107 6.90 -11.14 8.33
CA TYR A 107 8.26 -10.87 8.80
C TYR A 107 8.95 -9.79 7.98
N SER A 108 8.74 -9.76 6.65
CA SER A 108 9.24 -8.67 5.82
C SER A 108 8.64 -7.32 6.23
N ALA A 109 7.33 -7.26 6.48
CA ALA A 109 6.67 -6.05 6.96
C ALA A 109 7.18 -5.63 8.34
N ALA A 110 7.28 -6.57 9.29
CA ALA A 110 7.78 -6.30 10.63
C ALA A 110 9.23 -5.81 10.62
N ALA A 111 10.13 -6.50 9.90
CA ALA A 111 11.52 -6.10 9.79
C ALA A 111 11.67 -4.70 9.23
N GLN A 112 10.91 -4.37 8.19
CA GLN A 112 11.01 -3.05 7.58
C GLN A 112 10.42 -1.94 8.45
N PHE A 113 9.36 -2.24 9.19
CA PHE A 113 8.78 -1.32 10.15
C PHE A 113 9.71 -1.09 11.35
N ILE A 114 10.33 -2.14 11.89
CA ILE A 114 11.35 -2.05 12.95
C ILE A 114 12.52 -1.17 12.49
N ASN A 115 13.06 -1.42 11.30
CA ASN A 115 14.24 -0.71 10.81
C ASN A 115 13.98 0.80 10.55
N HIS A 116 12.71 1.22 10.45
CA HIS A 116 12.33 2.59 10.11
C HIS A 116 11.37 3.22 11.13
N HIS A 117 11.20 2.65 12.31
CA HIS A 117 10.12 3.03 13.25
C HIS A 117 10.15 4.54 13.58
N GLU A 118 11.32 5.12 13.86
CA GLU A 118 11.46 6.55 14.16
C GLU A 118 10.99 7.43 12.99
N VAL A 119 11.32 7.03 11.75
CA VAL A 119 10.92 7.78 10.54
C VAL A 119 9.42 7.69 10.33
N VAL A 120 8.83 6.50 10.55
CA VAL A 120 7.39 6.26 10.38
C VAL A 120 6.58 7.03 11.44
N VAL A 121 7.01 7.03 12.70
CA VAL A 121 6.37 7.83 13.77
C VAL A 121 6.43 9.33 13.43
N ARG A 122 7.60 9.82 12.99
CA ARG A 122 7.77 11.22 12.59
C ARG A 122 6.91 11.58 11.38
N ASP A 123 6.79 10.70 10.39
CA ASP A 123 5.94 10.93 9.23
C ASP A 123 4.46 10.96 9.60
N ALA A 124 4.02 10.13 10.56
CA ALA A 124 2.68 10.17 11.10
C ALA A 124 2.39 11.51 11.79
N LEU A 125 3.29 11.97 12.69
CA LEU A 125 3.18 13.28 13.33
C LEU A 125 3.13 14.42 12.30
N ARG A 126 3.97 14.36 11.27
CA ARG A 126 3.93 15.32 10.15
C ARG A 126 2.58 15.28 9.44
N GLY A 127 2.03 14.11 9.20
CA GLY A 127 0.71 13.90 8.59
C GLY A 127 -0.44 14.51 9.38
N LEU A 128 -0.31 14.51 10.71
CA LEU A 128 -1.29 15.07 11.64
C LEU A 128 -1.08 16.57 11.93
N GLY A 129 0.05 17.15 11.51
CA GLY A 129 0.40 18.54 11.85
C GLY A 129 0.92 18.72 13.29
N GLU A 130 1.40 17.64 13.91
CA GLU A 130 1.76 17.56 15.34
C GLU A 130 3.27 17.35 15.55
N ARG A 131 4.11 17.98 14.72
CA ARG A 131 5.56 17.67 14.65
C ARG A 131 6.33 17.83 15.96
N GLU A 132 5.88 18.72 16.83
CA GLU A 132 6.55 19.06 18.10
C GLU A 132 5.90 18.38 19.32
N ASN A 133 4.90 17.51 19.09
CA ASN A 133 4.14 16.87 20.15
C ASN A 133 4.85 15.59 20.64
N GLN A 134 5.73 15.75 21.62
CA GLN A 134 6.51 14.64 22.18
C GLN A 134 5.65 13.59 22.88
N GLU A 135 4.58 14.00 23.56
CA GLU A 135 3.69 13.04 24.23
C GLU A 135 2.98 12.15 23.20
N LEU A 136 2.48 12.74 22.11
CA LEU A 136 1.87 11.97 21.02
C LEU A 136 2.91 11.11 20.30
N HIS A 137 4.15 11.59 20.13
CA HIS A 137 5.24 10.79 19.58
C HIS A 137 5.40 9.48 20.36
N ASP A 138 5.51 9.55 21.68
CA ASP A 138 5.77 8.38 22.53
C ASP A 138 4.57 7.42 22.53
N GLN A 139 3.35 7.95 22.50
CA GLN A 139 2.13 7.14 22.36
C GLN A 139 2.06 6.42 21.00
N ILE A 140 2.41 7.09 19.89
CA ILE A 140 2.45 6.47 18.56
C ILE A 140 3.53 5.39 18.51
N ASP A 141 4.75 5.65 19.00
CA ASP A 141 5.83 4.66 19.01
C ASP A 141 5.44 3.43 19.83
N LEU A 142 4.84 3.61 21.02
CA LEU A 142 4.33 2.50 21.82
C LEU A 142 3.28 1.67 21.07
N ALA A 143 2.27 2.32 20.49
CA ALA A 143 1.21 1.64 19.75
C ALA A 143 1.73 0.91 18.51
N PHE A 144 2.68 1.49 17.79
CA PHE A 144 3.31 0.89 16.61
C PHE A 144 4.16 -0.33 16.97
N ARG A 145 4.79 -0.36 18.15
CA ARG A 145 5.45 -1.58 18.66
C ARG A 145 4.48 -2.74 18.86
N PHE A 146 3.25 -2.48 19.31
CA PHE A 146 2.21 -3.51 19.36
C PHE A 146 1.80 -4.01 17.97
N ALA A 147 1.67 -3.11 16.98
CA ALA A 147 1.42 -3.52 15.60
C ALA A 147 2.56 -4.39 15.03
N ILE A 148 3.82 -4.04 15.32
CA ILE A 148 5.00 -4.84 14.96
C ILE A 148 4.95 -6.21 15.63
N LYS A 149 4.68 -6.26 16.94
CA LYS A 149 4.55 -7.52 17.68
C LYS A 149 3.48 -8.42 17.05
N THR A 150 2.33 -7.85 16.74
CA THR A 150 1.22 -8.57 16.11
C THR A 150 1.57 -9.06 14.69
N LEU A 151 2.40 -8.34 13.92
CA LEU A 151 2.95 -8.86 12.66
C LEU A 151 3.81 -10.11 12.90
N ILE A 152 4.69 -10.08 13.89
CA ILE A 152 5.57 -11.21 14.22
C ILE A 152 4.75 -12.42 14.68
N ASP A 153 3.81 -12.22 15.59
CA ASP A 153 3.03 -13.31 16.18
C ASP A 153 1.89 -13.79 15.27
N GLY A 154 1.43 -12.93 14.35
CA GLY A 154 0.31 -13.20 13.43
C GLY A 154 -1.06 -12.96 14.05
N SER A 155 -1.09 -12.74 15.35
CA SER A 155 -2.28 -12.36 16.11
C SER A 155 -1.83 -11.62 17.37
N GLY A 156 -2.73 -10.84 17.95
CA GLY A 156 -2.48 -10.17 19.22
C GLY A 156 -3.79 -9.75 19.85
N GLU A 157 -3.79 -9.71 21.17
CA GLU A 157 -4.87 -9.14 21.97
C GLU A 157 -4.25 -8.11 22.91
N VAL A 158 -4.68 -6.86 22.75
CA VAL A 158 -4.28 -5.75 23.61
C VAL A 158 -5.43 -4.74 23.61
N ASP A 159 -5.70 -4.14 24.76
CA ASP A 159 -6.60 -3.01 24.89
C ASP A 159 -5.79 -1.75 25.11
N LEU A 160 -5.89 -0.80 24.19
CA LEU A 160 -5.15 0.46 24.22
C LEU A 160 -6.07 1.69 24.41
N ARG A 161 -7.38 1.48 24.63
CA ARG A 161 -8.40 2.56 24.68
C ARG A 161 -8.10 3.65 25.69
N ASP A 162 -7.57 3.27 26.86
CA ASP A 162 -7.21 4.20 27.95
C ASP A 162 -5.69 4.35 28.13
N VAL A 163 -4.89 3.73 27.25
CA VAL A 163 -3.42 3.75 27.30
C VAL A 163 -2.85 4.84 26.41
N VAL A 164 -3.46 5.07 25.25
CA VAL A 164 -3.03 6.06 24.27
C VAL A 164 -4.19 6.95 23.84
N SER A 165 -3.87 8.16 23.38
CA SER A 165 -4.88 9.08 22.87
C SER A 165 -5.51 8.57 21.57
N LYS A 166 -6.76 8.98 21.31
CA LYS A 166 -7.46 8.69 20.05
C LYS A 166 -6.72 9.25 18.81
N LYS A 167 -5.81 10.22 18.96
CA LYS A 167 -4.97 10.72 17.85
C LYS A 167 -4.02 9.65 17.29
N VAL A 168 -3.69 8.61 18.06
CA VAL A 168 -2.93 7.46 17.55
C VAL A 168 -3.70 6.71 16.45
N VAL A 169 -5.03 6.71 16.50
CA VAL A 169 -5.87 6.15 15.44
C VAL A 169 -5.66 6.92 14.13
N ASP A 170 -5.58 8.25 14.19
CA ASP A 170 -5.34 9.07 13.00
C ASP A 170 -3.94 8.84 12.43
N ALA A 171 -2.94 8.66 13.30
CA ALA A 171 -1.59 8.28 12.90
C ALA A 171 -1.55 6.92 12.18
N ALA A 172 -2.22 5.90 12.73
CA ALA A 172 -2.34 4.59 12.09
C ALA A 172 -3.10 4.67 10.75
N LYS A 173 -4.19 5.45 10.69
CA LYS A 173 -4.96 5.71 9.45
C LYS A 173 -4.11 6.40 8.39
N TYR A 174 -3.22 7.32 8.79
CA TYR A 174 -2.30 8.02 7.91
C TYR A 174 -1.25 7.06 7.34
N GLU A 175 -0.51 6.33 8.19
CA GLU A 175 0.57 5.44 7.75
C GLU A 175 0.09 4.28 6.90
N ARG A 176 -1.06 3.67 7.25
CA ARG A 176 -1.73 2.65 6.43
C ARG A 176 -1.95 3.09 4.98
N LYS A 177 -2.26 4.37 4.75
CA LYS A 177 -2.48 4.95 3.42
C LYS A 177 -1.20 5.48 2.78
N ARG A 178 -0.15 5.70 3.56
CA ARG A 178 1.10 6.34 3.13
C ARG A 178 2.08 5.36 2.52
N VAL A 179 2.06 4.10 2.97
CA VAL A 179 2.90 3.01 2.46
C VAL A 179 2.82 2.93 0.93
N CYS A 180 3.98 2.87 0.28
CA CYS A 180 4.09 2.84 -1.18
C CYS A 180 4.65 1.49 -1.64
N ILE A 181 3.95 0.85 -2.58
CA ILE A 181 4.34 -0.45 -3.15
C ILE A 181 4.96 -0.19 -4.53
N PRO A 182 6.08 -0.82 -4.93
CA PRO A 182 6.91 -1.76 -4.16
C PRO A 182 8.02 -1.07 -3.34
N ARG A 183 8.06 0.27 -3.31
CA ARG A 183 9.19 1.04 -2.76
C ARG A 183 9.47 0.71 -1.28
N ASP A 184 8.41 0.68 -0.49
CA ASP A 184 8.50 0.49 0.97
C ASP A 184 8.34 -1.00 1.32
N LEU A 185 7.39 -1.69 0.67
CA LEU A 185 7.04 -3.09 0.90
C LEU A 185 6.62 -3.79 -0.39
N SER A 186 6.76 -5.12 -0.45
CA SER A 186 6.11 -5.95 -1.48
C SER A 186 4.59 -5.89 -1.35
N PRO A 187 3.82 -6.26 -2.39
CA PRO A 187 2.36 -6.31 -2.32
C PRO A 187 1.84 -7.12 -1.12
N GLU A 188 2.39 -8.30 -0.90
CA GLU A 188 1.97 -9.20 0.18
C GLU A 188 2.33 -8.64 1.55
N ALA A 189 3.53 -8.08 1.70
CA ALA A 189 3.97 -7.46 2.95
C ALA A 189 3.15 -6.21 3.28
N ALA A 190 2.77 -5.42 2.27
CA ALA A 190 1.94 -4.25 2.46
C ALA A 190 0.53 -4.61 2.95
N VAL A 191 -0.07 -5.70 2.45
CA VAL A 191 -1.36 -6.20 2.97
C VAL A 191 -1.25 -6.55 4.45
N GLN A 192 -0.16 -7.21 4.87
CA GLN A 192 0.06 -7.53 6.28
C GLN A 192 0.25 -6.27 7.14
N PHE A 193 1.05 -5.31 6.68
CA PHE A 193 1.23 -4.02 7.35
C PHE A 193 -0.09 -3.26 7.50
N GLN A 194 -0.87 -3.13 6.42
CA GLN A 194 -2.16 -2.46 6.43
C GLN A 194 -3.16 -3.18 7.34
N GLY A 195 -3.14 -4.52 7.34
CA GLY A 195 -3.91 -5.35 8.25
C GLY A 195 -3.53 -5.14 9.72
N ALA A 196 -2.23 -5.03 10.03
CA ALA A 196 -1.76 -4.71 11.38
C ALA A 196 -2.17 -3.31 11.83
N MET A 197 -2.16 -2.31 10.94
CA MET A 197 -2.69 -0.98 11.23
C MET A 197 -4.21 -1.02 11.48
N ASN A 198 -4.97 -1.80 10.70
CA ASN A 198 -6.41 -1.98 10.92
C ASN A 198 -6.71 -2.67 12.26
N TRP A 199 -5.93 -3.69 12.61
CA TRP A 199 -5.99 -4.33 13.93
C TRP A 199 -5.70 -3.33 15.05
N LEU A 200 -4.63 -2.54 14.92
CA LEU A 200 -4.26 -1.54 15.94
C LEU A 200 -5.35 -0.49 16.15
N ILE A 201 -5.97 -0.02 15.06
CA ILE A 201 -7.12 0.89 15.13
C ILE A 201 -8.24 0.27 15.96
N GLY A 202 -8.57 -1.02 15.73
CA GLY A 202 -9.58 -1.74 16.49
C GLY A 202 -9.24 -1.96 17.98
N CYS A 203 -7.95 -1.98 18.34
CA CYS A 203 -7.51 -2.03 19.75
C CYS A 203 -7.65 -0.69 20.48
N ILE A 204 -7.82 0.42 19.76
CA ILE A 204 -7.89 1.78 20.31
C ILE A 204 -9.30 2.37 20.19
N GLU A 205 -10.07 2.04 19.15
CA GLU A 205 -11.46 2.51 18.95
C GLU A 205 -12.44 1.82 19.92
#